data_AF-A0A969F6A4-F1
#
_entry.id   AF-A0A969F6A4-F1
#
_cell.length_a   1.000
_cell.length_b   1.000
_cell.length_c   1.000
_cell.angle_alpha   90.00
_cell.angle_beta   90.00
_cell.angle_gamma   90.00
#
_symmetry.space_group_name_H-M   'P 1'
#
loop_
_entity.id
_entity.type
_entity.pdbx_description
1 polymer ?
#
loop_
_entity_poly.entity_id
_entity_poly.type
_entity_poly.pdbx_seq_one_letter_code
_entity_poly.pdbx_strand_id
1 'polypeptide(L)'
;MTTQKLRNIYSVSLFLLDILMVTAAFVLAYRLRVSFDWPDTLAHVYPLSSYTGLMLLQVSTVVIALFLYKQYYIPRAISRVDQFYSMVTAVTIGTLIAVAISTFIFKGNQIISDYPRAMLIYAWFLAIIFLLLGRLAHQMLRRNCGTMVGGETDC
;
A
#
# COMPACT_ATOMS: atom_id res chain seq x y z
N MET A 1 -13.51 -27.76 9.39
CA MET A 1 -13.54 -26.28 9.24
C MET A 1 -13.84 -25.94 7.79
N THR A 2 -14.92 -25.21 7.51
CA THR A 2 -15.38 -24.92 6.14
C THR A 2 -14.37 -24.05 5.39
N THR A 3 -14.00 -24.46 4.17
CA THR A 3 -13.01 -23.79 3.29
C THR A 3 -13.31 -22.30 3.04
N GLN A 4 -14.56 -21.87 3.19
CA GLN A 4 -14.98 -20.47 3.16
C GLN A 4 -14.42 -19.62 4.32
N LYS A 5 -14.41 -20.14 5.55
CA LYS A 5 -13.93 -19.37 6.73
C LYS A 5 -12.43 -19.07 6.62
N LEU A 6 -11.66 -20.06 6.16
CA LEU A 6 -10.21 -19.92 5.93
C LEU A 6 -9.90 -18.87 4.85
N ARG A 7 -10.67 -18.83 3.76
CA ARG A 7 -10.51 -17.83 2.70
C ARG A 7 -10.80 -16.42 3.22
N ASN A 8 -11.85 -16.26 4.03
CA ASN A 8 -12.22 -14.95 4.57
C ASN A 8 -11.17 -14.41 5.56
N ILE A 9 -10.68 -15.26 6.47
CA ILE A 9 -9.62 -14.89 7.41
C ILE A 9 -8.37 -14.42 6.66
N TYR A 10 -8.00 -15.12 5.59
CA TYR A 10 -6.84 -14.76 4.77
C TYR A 10 -7.01 -13.43 4.04
N SER A 11 -8.19 -13.19 3.45
CA SER A 11 -8.47 -11.91 2.78
C SER A 11 -8.44 -10.75 3.78
N VAL A 12 -8.96 -10.96 5.00
CA VAL A 12 -8.93 -9.94 6.06
C VAL A 12 -7.51 -9.69 6.58
N SER A 13 -6.70 -10.73 6.80
CA SER A 13 -5.31 -10.56 7.23
C SER A 13 -4.48 -9.85 6.18
N LEU A 14 -4.71 -10.15 4.89
CA LEU A 14 -4.04 -9.49 3.78
C LEU A 14 -4.44 -8.01 3.68
N PHE A 15 -5.73 -7.72 3.85
CA PHE A 15 -6.25 -6.35 3.87
C PHE A 15 -5.63 -5.50 5.00
N LEU A 16 -5.58 -6.05 6.21
CA LEU A 16 -4.95 -5.37 7.35
C LEU A 16 -3.45 -5.15 7.13
N LEU A 17 -2.77 -6.14 6.54
CA LEU A 17 -1.37 -6.03 6.18
C LEU A 17 -1.15 -4.95 5.12
N ASP A 18 -1.99 -4.89 4.09
CA ASP A 18 -1.90 -3.86 3.04
C ASP A 18 -2.09 -2.45 3.62
N ILE A 19 -3.03 -2.24 4.54
CA ILE A 19 -3.19 -0.97 5.27
C ILE A 19 -1.89 -0.62 6.01
N LEU A 20 -1.34 -1.55 6.79
CA LEU A 20 -0.12 -1.33 7.56
C LEU A 20 1.07 -1.00 6.64
N MET A 21 1.20 -1.69 5.51
CA MET A 21 2.27 -1.47 4.54
C MET A 21 2.16 -0.11 3.85
N VAL A 22 0.96 0.32 3.47
CA VAL A 22 0.76 1.65 2.87
C VAL A 22 1.00 2.76 3.89
N THR A 23 0.56 2.58 5.13
CA THR A 23 0.86 3.52 6.23
C THR A 23 2.38 3.59 6.49
N ALA A 24 3.06 2.46 6.59
CA ALA A 24 4.51 2.41 6.77
C ALA A 24 5.26 3.07 5.61
N ALA A 25 4.83 2.83 4.37
CA ALA A 25 5.38 3.48 3.19
C ALA A 25 5.23 5.01 3.24
N PHE A 26 4.07 5.52 3.68
CA PHE A 26 3.86 6.95 3.82
C PHE A 26 4.74 7.57 4.92
N VAL A 27 4.82 6.93 6.08
CA VAL A 27 5.67 7.39 7.20
C VAL A 27 7.14 7.39 6.79
N LEU A 28 7.58 6.35 6.09
CA LEU A 28 8.97 6.26 5.62
C LEU A 28 9.25 7.26 4.51
N ALA A 29 8.30 7.51 3.60
CA ALA A 29 8.41 8.57 2.60
C ALA A 29 8.53 9.96 3.25
N TYR A 30 7.76 10.24 4.31
CA TYR A 30 7.91 11.46 5.10
C TYR A 30 9.31 11.55 5.73
N ARG A 31 9.78 10.50 6.39
CA ARG A 31 11.11 10.48 7.01
C ARG A 31 12.21 10.69 5.98
N LEU A 32 12.14 9.98 4.85
CA LEU A 32 13.10 10.11 3.76
C LEU A 32 13.11 11.54 3.22
N ARG A 33 11.92 12.17 3.11
CA ARG A 33 11.78 13.54 2.63
C ARG A 33 12.32 14.58 3.61
N VAL A 34 12.22 14.35 4.92
CA VAL A 34 12.83 15.21 5.95
C VAL A 34 14.34 15.02 6.01
N SER A 35 14.83 13.81 5.72
CA SER A 35 16.27 13.51 5.66
C SER A 35 16.95 13.95 4.37
N PHE A 36 16.21 14.03 3.26
CA PHE A 36 16.74 14.37 1.94
C PHE A 36 16.04 15.61 1.35
N ASP A 37 16.81 16.67 1.11
CA ASP A 37 16.36 17.97 0.59
C ASP A 37 16.19 18.02 -0.95
N TRP A 38 16.26 16.88 -1.64
CA TRP A 38 16.09 16.80 -3.10
C TRP A 38 14.63 16.41 -3.45
N PRO A 39 13.97 16.98 -4.48
CA PRO A 39 14.44 17.97 -5.48
C PRO A 39 14.28 19.45 -5.10
N ASP A 40 13.40 19.79 -4.15
CA ASP A 40 13.19 21.16 -3.65
C ASP A 40 13.52 21.24 -2.15
N THR A 41 14.07 22.36 -1.70
CA THR A 41 14.24 22.60 -0.26
C THR A 41 12.87 22.78 0.40
N LEU A 42 12.65 22.12 1.55
CA LEU A 42 11.40 22.28 2.29
C LEU A 42 11.38 23.69 2.90
N ALA A 43 10.53 24.57 2.37
CA ALA A 43 10.39 25.94 2.91
C ALA A 43 9.97 25.91 4.39
N HIS A 44 9.12 24.95 4.78
CA HIS A 44 8.70 24.71 6.16
C HIS A 44 8.53 23.21 6.41
N VAL A 45 9.18 22.70 7.47
CA VAL A 45 8.99 21.31 7.92
C VAL A 45 7.82 21.26 8.90
N TYR A 46 6.70 20.69 8.47
CA TYR A 46 5.56 20.43 9.34
C TYR A 46 5.66 19.05 10.00
N PRO A 47 5.12 18.87 11.22
CA PRO A 47 5.07 17.57 11.85
C PRO A 47 4.17 16.60 11.07
N LEU A 48 4.41 15.29 11.22
CA LEU A 48 3.62 14.23 10.58
C LEU A 48 2.10 14.38 10.84
N SER A 49 1.72 14.89 12.01
CA SER A 49 0.32 15.12 12.39
C SER A 49 -0.41 16.06 11.43
N SER A 50 0.27 17.06 10.88
CA SER A 50 -0.28 17.98 9.87
C SER A 50 -0.63 17.27 8.56
N TYR A 51 0.03 16.15 8.25
CA TYR A 51 -0.20 15.35 7.03
C TYR A 51 -1.17 14.18 7.24
N THR A 52 -1.78 14.04 8.42
CA THR A 52 -2.67 12.92 8.74
C THR A 52 -3.84 12.79 7.77
N GLY A 53 -4.43 13.92 7.35
CA GLY A 53 -5.52 13.91 6.37
C GLY A 53 -5.10 13.36 5.01
N LEU A 54 -3.88 13.70 4.55
CA LEU A 54 -3.31 13.20 3.30
C LEU A 54 -2.91 11.74 3.40
N MET A 55 -2.38 11.32 4.55
CA MET A 55 -2.07 9.92 4.82
C MET A 55 -3.35 9.06 4.75
N LEU A 56 -4.43 9.49 5.44
CA LEU A 56 -5.71 8.79 5.42
C LEU A 56 -6.31 8.74 4.01
N LEU A 57 -6.23 9.85 3.27
CA LEU A 57 -6.68 9.90 1.88
C LEU A 57 -5.89 8.90 1.02
N GLN A 58 -4.56 8.93 1.06
CA GLN A 58 -3.70 8.02 0.31
C GLN A 58 -3.96 6.54 0.67
N VAL A 59 -4.04 6.21 1.96
CA VAL A 59 -4.30 4.85 2.43
C VAL A 59 -5.66 4.39 1.94
N SER A 60 -6.70 5.20 2.13
CA SER A 60 -8.06 4.84 1.73
C SER A 60 -8.18 4.63 0.22
N THR A 61 -7.66 5.54 -0.62
CA THR A 61 -7.77 5.41 -2.08
C THR A 61 -6.99 4.21 -2.61
N VAL A 62 -5.77 3.97 -2.11
CA VAL A 62 -4.96 2.80 -2.53
C VAL A 62 -5.63 1.50 -2.11
N VAL A 63 -6.13 1.41 -0.88
CA VAL A 63 -6.83 0.21 -0.38
C VAL A 63 -8.12 -0.04 -1.17
N ILE A 64 -8.90 1.01 -1.46
CA ILE A 64 -10.09 0.92 -2.31
C ILE A 64 -9.70 0.47 -3.72
N ALA A 65 -8.63 1.01 -4.31
CA ALA A 65 -8.17 0.60 -5.63
C ALA A 65 -7.76 -0.89 -5.64
N LEU A 66 -7.01 -1.36 -4.64
CA LEU A 66 -6.67 -2.78 -4.49
C LEU A 66 -7.92 -3.67 -4.36
N PHE A 67 -8.95 -3.18 -3.67
CA PHE A 67 -10.23 -3.87 -3.55
C PHE A 67 -10.98 -3.94 -4.89
N LEU A 68 -11.06 -2.83 -5.62
CA LEU A 68 -11.71 -2.76 -6.94
C LEU A 68 -11.02 -3.64 -7.98
N TYR A 69 -9.69 -3.72 -7.93
CA TYR A 69 -8.89 -4.63 -8.75
C TYR A 69 -9.00 -6.11 -8.33
N LYS A 70 -9.87 -6.42 -7.35
CA LYS A 70 -10.14 -7.78 -6.86
C LYS A 70 -8.87 -8.52 -6.42
N GLN A 71 -7.86 -7.79 -5.94
CA GLN A 71 -6.57 -8.37 -5.55
C GLN A 71 -6.68 -9.33 -4.35
N TYR A 72 -7.79 -9.27 -3.61
CA TYR A 72 -8.12 -10.16 -2.49
C TYR A 72 -8.84 -11.45 -2.91
N TYR A 73 -9.21 -11.57 -4.19
CA TYR A 73 -9.80 -12.78 -4.73
C TYR A 73 -8.71 -13.70 -5.28
N ILE A 74 -8.82 -15.01 -5.06
CA ILE A 74 -7.86 -16.01 -5.52
C ILE A 74 -8.45 -16.75 -6.74
N PRO A 75 -8.21 -16.28 -7.97
CA PRO A 75 -8.54 -17.03 -9.18
C PRO A 75 -7.59 -18.22 -9.35
N ARG A 76 -8.12 -19.36 -9.81
CA ARG A 76 -7.39 -20.65 -9.87
C ARG A 76 -6.33 -20.76 -10.97
N ALA A 77 -6.11 -19.73 -11.80
CA ALA A 77 -5.20 -19.81 -12.94
C ALA A 77 -4.64 -18.44 -13.41
N ILE A 78 -4.15 -17.59 -12.50
CA ILE A 78 -3.51 -16.32 -12.89
C ILE A 78 -1.99 -16.42 -12.75
N SER A 79 -1.28 -15.97 -13.78
CA SER A 79 0.18 -15.86 -13.79
C SER A 79 0.66 -14.89 -12.71
N ARG A 80 1.77 -15.20 -12.04
CA ARG A 80 2.37 -14.33 -11.01
C ARG A 80 2.70 -12.93 -11.55
N VAL A 81 3.08 -12.87 -12.81
CA VAL A 81 3.43 -11.61 -13.50
C VAL A 81 2.18 -10.76 -13.75
N ASP A 82 1.04 -11.38 -14.07
CA ASP A 82 -0.23 -10.66 -14.28
C ASP A 82 -0.78 -10.09 -12.96
N GLN A 83 -0.68 -10.87 -11.87
CA GLN A 83 -0.98 -10.38 -10.52
C GLN A 83 -0.05 -9.22 -10.10
N PHE A 84 1.22 -9.31 -10.54
CA PHE A 84 2.19 -8.23 -10.74
C PHE A 84 1.57 -6.91 -11.17
N TYR A 85 1.27 -6.91 -12.47
CA TYR A 85 0.83 -5.74 -13.21
C TYR A 85 -0.50 -5.20 -12.70
N SER A 86 -1.44 -6.07 -12.33
CA SER A 86 -2.70 -5.67 -11.73
C SER A 86 -2.48 -4.86 -10.44
N MET A 87 -1.55 -5.30 -9.58
CA MET A 87 -1.23 -4.59 -8.34
C MET A 87 -0.61 -3.22 -8.60
N VAL A 88 0.40 -3.15 -9.48
CA VAL A 88 1.07 -1.88 -9.82
C VAL A 88 0.06 -0.90 -10.44
N THR A 89 -0.82 -1.40 -11.30
CA THR A 89 -1.88 -0.60 -11.94
C THR A 89 -2.88 -0.08 -10.90
N ALA A 90 -3.32 -0.93 -9.97
CA ALA A 90 -4.21 -0.55 -8.88
C ALA A 90 -3.61 0.54 -7.99
N VAL A 91 -2.34 0.37 -7.58
CA VAL A 91 -1.64 1.38 -6.76
C VAL A 91 -1.51 2.69 -7.52
N THR A 92 -1.09 2.65 -8.79
CA THR A 92 -0.93 3.85 -9.62
C THR A 92 -2.26 4.61 -9.76
N ILE A 93 -3.36 3.92 -10.09
CA ILE A 93 -4.68 4.55 -10.18
C ILE A 93 -5.14 5.08 -8.83
N GLY A 94 -4.97 4.32 -7.75
CA GLY A 94 -5.30 4.76 -6.39
C GLY A 94 -4.55 6.02 -5.99
N THR A 95 -3.26 6.13 -6.36
CA THR A 95 -2.47 7.33 -6.12
C THR A 95 -2.92 8.51 -6.97
N LEU A 96 -3.21 8.32 -8.27
CA LEU A 96 -3.74 9.38 -9.13
C LEU A 96 -5.08 9.93 -8.62
N ILE A 97 -5.97 9.04 -8.15
CA ILE A 97 -7.24 9.42 -7.53
C ILE A 97 -7.00 10.18 -6.23
N ALA A 98 -6.08 9.73 -5.36
CA ALA A 98 -5.71 10.47 -4.14
C ALA A 98 -5.19 11.87 -4.47
N VAL A 99 -4.31 11.99 -5.47
CA VAL A 99 -3.80 13.29 -5.91
C VAL A 99 -4.93 14.18 -6.39
N ALA A 100 -5.81 13.69 -7.27
CA ALA A 100 -6.96 14.45 -7.75
C ALA A 100 -7.88 14.89 -6.59
N ILE A 101 -8.23 13.99 -5.68
CA ILE A 101 -9.07 14.35 -4.52
C ILE A 101 -8.36 15.37 -3.62
N SER A 102 -7.05 15.21 -3.42
CA SER A 102 -6.27 16.14 -2.59
C SER A 102 -6.26 17.55 -3.18
N THR A 103 -6.15 17.70 -4.50
CA THR A 103 -6.17 19.02 -5.14
C THR A 103 -7.53 19.70 -5.07
N PHE A 104 -8.63 18.94 -5.04
CA PHE A 104 -9.97 19.48 -4.88
C PHE A 104 -10.30 19.83 -3.41
N ILE A 105 -10.02 18.92 -2.47
CA ILE A 105 -10.37 19.10 -1.04
C ILE A 105 -9.51 20.17 -0.38
N PHE A 106 -8.22 20.25 -0.73
CA PHE A 106 -7.26 21.14 -0.06
C PHE A 106 -7.01 22.44 -0.84
N LYS A 107 -7.85 22.77 -1.83
CA LYS A 107 -7.80 24.01 -2.61
C LYS A 107 -8.13 25.23 -1.73
N GLY A 108 -7.13 25.73 -0.99
CA GLY A 108 -7.28 26.90 -0.10
C GLY A 108 -6.34 26.95 1.10
N ASN A 109 -5.72 25.83 1.51
CA ASN A 109 -4.80 25.80 2.64
C ASN A 109 -3.34 25.93 2.16
N GLN A 110 -2.68 27.06 2.44
CA GLN A 110 -1.28 27.29 2.03
C GLN A 110 -0.28 26.29 2.64
N ILE A 111 -0.58 25.73 3.80
CA ILE A 111 0.21 24.67 4.46
C ILE A 111 0.30 23.39 3.59
N ILE A 112 -0.71 23.16 2.73
CA ILE A 112 -0.86 21.96 1.90
C ILE A 112 -0.67 22.30 0.41
N SER A 113 -0.74 23.57 0.03
CA SER A 113 -0.48 23.99 -1.35
C SER A 113 0.99 23.79 -1.75
N ASP A 114 1.91 23.87 -0.78
CA ASP A 114 3.32 23.47 -0.92
C ASP A 114 3.51 21.98 -0.60
N TYR A 115 2.49 21.13 -0.81
CA TYR A 115 2.67 19.69 -0.67
C TYR A 115 3.73 19.24 -1.69
N PRO A 116 4.91 18.76 -1.22
CA PRO A 116 6.01 18.49 -2.12
C PRO A 116 5.58 17.34 -3.02
N ARG A 117 5.42 17.62 -4.32
CA ARG A 117 5.07 16.61 -5.33
C ARG A 117 6.03 15.42 -5.27
N ALA A 118 7.27 15.67 -4.84
CA ALA A 118 8.27 14.67 -4.52
C ALA A 118 7.80 13.65 -3.45
N MET A 119 7.14 14.08 -2.37
CA MET A 119 6.64 13.20 -1.31
C MET A 119 5.61 12.19 -1.84
N LEU A 120 4.74 12.62 -2.77
CA LEU A 120 3.79 11.72 -3.44
C LEU A 120 4.49 10.65 -4.27
N ILE A 121 5.53 11.04 -5.01
CA ILE A 121 6.32 10.12 -5.83
C ILE A 121 7.03 9.10 -4.94
N TYR A 122 7.65 9.55 -3.84
CA TYR A 122 8.27 8.66 -2.86
C TYR A 122 7.24 7.72 -2.23
N ALA A 123 6.09 8.25 -1.80
CA ALA A 123 5.02 7.44 -1.20
C ALA A 123 4.46 6.40 -2.18
N TRP A 124 4.27 6.76 -3.45
CA TRP A 124 3.84 5.83 -4.50
C TRP A 124 4.86 4.72 -4.73
N PHE A 125 6.14 5.07 -4.91
CA PHE A 125 7.21 4.10 -5.15
C PHE A 125 7.40 3.17 -3.94
N LEU A 126 7.46 3.72 -2.72
CA LEU A 126 7.56 2.92 -1.50
C LEU A 126 6.31 2.06 -1.30
N ALA A 127 5.12 2.55 -1.60
CA ALA A 127 3.89 1.76 -1.44
C ALA A 127 3.93 0.51 -2.32
N ILE A 128 4.39 0.63 -3.58
CA ILE A 128 4.60 -0.53 -4.45
C ILE A 128 5.56 -1.52 -3.79
N ILE A 129 6.74 -1.07 -3.36
CA ILE A 129 7.76 -1.95 -2.75
C ILE A 129 7.25 -2.61 -1.47
N PHE A 130 6.66 -1.84 -0.55
CA PHE A 130 6.16 -2.34 0.73
C PHE A 130 5.01 -3.34 0.53
N LEU A 131 4.08 -3.06 -0.36
CA LEU A 131 3.00 -3.99 -0.68
C LEU A 131 3.55 -5.29 -1.31
N LEU A 132 4.57 -5.21 -2.15
CA LEU A 132 5.20 -6.41 -2.73
C LEU A 132 5.88 -7.25 -1.66
N LEU A 133 6.72 -6.63 -0.84
CA LEU A 133 7.42 -7.29 0.25
C LEU A 133 6.43 -7.87 1.27
N GLY A 134 5.41 -7.10 1.65
CA GLY A 134 4.36 -7.53 2.56
C GLY A 134 3.59 -8.75 2.05
N ARG A 135 3.21 -8.75 0.77
CA ARG A 135 2.53 -9.90 0.13
C ARG A 135 3.44 -11.12 0.02
N LEU A 136 4.71 -10.93 -0.32
CA LEU A 136 5.69 -12.02 -0.38
C LEU A 136 5.91 -12.63 1.00
N ALA A 137 6.11 -11.80 2.03
CA ALA A 137 6.25 -12.25 3.41
C ALA A 137 5.01 -13.01 3.89
N HIS A 138 3.81 -12.50 3.59
CA HIS A 138 2.55 -13.17 3.94
C HIS A 138 2.41 -14.54 3.23
N GLN A 139 2.83 -14.64 1.96
CA GLN A 139 2.85 -15.90 1.22
C GLN A 139 3.92 -16.88 1.73
N MET A 140 5.11 -16.39 2.11
CA MET A 140 6.18 -17.20 2.70
C MET A 140 5.77 -17.75 4.06
N LEU A 141 5.16 -16.93 4.93
CA LEU A 141 4.66 -17.36 6.23
C LEU A 141 3.65 -18.51 6.08
N ARG A 142 2.78 -18.41 5.06
CA ARG A 142 1.84 -19.48 4.71
C ARG A 142 2.53 -20.75 4.23
N ARG A 143 3.55 -20.63 3.38
CA ARG A 143 4.33 -21.78 2.88
C ARG A 143 5.02 -22.51 4.03
N ASN A 144 5.70 -21.76 4.91
CA ASN A 144 6.44 -22.33 6.05
C ASN A 144 5.51 -22.97 7.09
N CYS A 145 4.33 -22.40 7.33
CA CYS A 145 3.35 -23.02 8.22
C CYS A 145 2.71 -24.26 7.58
N GLY A 146 2.52 -24.28 6.25
CA GLY A 146 2.09 -25.46 5.50
C GLY A 146 3.10 -26.61 5.56
N THR A 147 4.41 -26.32 5.50
CA THR A 147 5.47 -27.34 5.63
C THR A 147 5.63 -27.86 7.06
N MET A 148 5.21 -27.12 8.09
CA MET A 148 5.25 -27.58 9.49
C MET A 148 4.02 -28.42 9.89
N VAL A 149 2.90 -28.29 9.16
CA VAL A 149 1.70 -29.13 9.34
C VAL A 149 1.70 -30.33 8.39
N GLY A 150 2.41 -30.23 7.26
CA GLY A 150 2.60 -31.30 6.28
C GLY A 150 3.90 -32.09 6.48
N GLY A 151 4.32 -32.30 7.72
CA GLY A 151 5.32 -33.31 8.05
C GLY A 151 4.67 -34.69 8.16
N GLU A 152 4.05 -35.19 7.09
CA GLU A 152 3.86 -36.61 6.77
C GLU A 152 3.24 -36.75 5.37
N THR A 153 3.86 -37.61 4.54
CA THR A 153 3.47 -38.14 3.20
C THR A 153 3.56 -37.18 2.01
N ASP A 154 4.28 -37.46 0.91
CA ASP A 154 5.18 -38.53 0.49
C ASP A 154 5.97 -38.00 -0.73
N CYS A 155 7.11 -38.65 -1.00
CA CYS A 155 7.96 -38.66 -2.21
C CYS A 155 7.57 -37.83 -3.45
#